data_AF-A0A1I5ZJK0-F1
#
_entry.id   AF-A0A1I5ZJK0-F1
#
_cell.length_a   1.000
_cell.length_b   1.000
_cell.length_c   1.000
_cell.angle_alpha   90.00
_cell.angle_beta   90.00
_cell.angle_gamma   90.00
#
_symmetry.space_group_name_H-M   'P 1'
#
loop_
_entity.id
_entity.type
_entity.pdbx_description
1 polymer ?
#
loop_
_entity_poly.entity_id
_entity_poly.type
_entity_poly.pdbx_seq_one_letter_code
_entity_poly.pdbx_strand_id
1 'polypeptide(L)' 'HDLRYAIDATKINKELGWKPSVTFEEGLSKTIDWYLQNEEWLKNVTSGAYQNYYTEQYSNR' A
#
# COMPACT_ATOMS: atom_id res chain seq x y z
N HIS A 1 -21.41 3.06 -8.29
CA HIS A 1 -20.09 3.35 -7.72
C HIS A 1 -19.15 3.72 -8.85
N ASP A 2 -18.76 4.99 -8.92
CA ASP A 2 -17.68 5.45 -9.80
C ASP A 2 -16.35 5.00 -9.18
N LEU A 3 -15.85 3.84 -9.61
CA LEU A 3 -14.70 3.15 -8.99
C LEU A 3 -13.34 3.54 -9.60
N ARG A 4 -13.30 4.55 -10.48
CA ARG A 4 -12.07 4.97 -11.17
C ARG A 4 -11.48 6.21 -10.52
N TYR A 5 -10.38 6.03 -9.81
CA TYR A 5 -9.54 7.13 -9.36
C TYR A 5 -8.38 7.33 -10.32
N ALA A 6 -8.19 8.58 -10.75
CA ALA A 6 -7.03 9.00 -11.54
C ALA A 6 -6.62 10.41 -11.07
N ILE A 7 -5.34 10.59 -10.78
CA ILE A 7 -4.78 11.87 -10.36
C ILE A 7 -3.89 12.41 -11.48
N ASP A 8 -4.07 13.69 -11.82
CA ASP A 8 -3.17 14.43 -12.69
C ASP A 8 -2.07 15.11 -11.86
N ALA A 9 -0.83 14.66 -12.01
CA ALA A 9 0.34 15.19 -11.33
C ALA A 9 1.12 16.25 -12.15
N THR A 10 0.53 16.79 -13.23
CA THR A 10 1.20 17.74 -14.13
C THR A 10 1.65 19.02 -13.42
N LYS A 11 0.86 19.53 -12.46
CA LYS A 11 1.19 20.77 -11.74
C LYS A 11 2.50 20.65 -10.95
N ILE A 12 2.61 19.63 -10.10
CA ILE A 12 3.79 19.41 -9.26
C ILE A 12 5.03 19.07 -10.10
N ASN A 13 4.85 18.39 -11.23
CA ASN A 13 5.93 18.14 -12.17
C ASN A 13 6.46 19.44 -12.81
N LYS A 14 5.58 20.34 -13.25
CA LYS A 14 6.00 21.60 -13.88
C LYS A 14 6.56 22.61 -12.89
N GLU A 15 5.94 22.75 -11.73
CA GLU A 15 6.31 23.80 -10.76
C GLU A 15 7.53 23.41 -9.91
N LEU A 16 7.66 22.12 -9.56
CA LEU A 16 8.71 21.64 -8.66
C LEU A 16 9.69 20.66 -9.31
N GLY A 17 9.49 20.30 -10.58
CA GLY A 17 10.30 19.29 -11.26
C GLY A 17 10.08 17.87 -10.74
N TRP A 18 9.07 17.65 -9.89
CA TRP A 18 8.85 16.36 -9.26
C TRP A 18 8.42 15.30 -10.27
N LYS A 19 8.97 14.10 -10.14
CA LYS A 19 8.55 12.90 -10.86
C LYS A 19 8.72 11.68 -9.96
N PRO A 20 7.91 10.62 -10.13
CA PRO A 20 8.13 9.36 -9.43
C PRO A 20 9.56 8.85 -9.66
N SER A 21 10.19 8.38 -8.59
CA SER A 21 11.53 7.78 -8.64
C SER A 21 11.50 6.27 -8.90
N VAL A 22 10.31 5.66 -8.86
CA VAL A 22 10.09 4.23 -9.10
C VAL A 22 8.83 4.04 -9.95
N THR A 23 8.81 2.99 -10.78
CA THR A 23 7.59 2.53 -11.44
C THR A 23 6.72 1.73 -10.47
N PHE A 24 5.51 1.37 -10.91
CA PHE A 24 4.62 0.52 -10.13
C PHE A 24 5.24 -0.87 -9.88
N GLU A 25 5.81 -1.49 -10.92
CA GLU A 25 6.41 -2.81 -10.85
C GLU A 25 7.60 -2.85 -9.90
N GLU A 26 8.47 -1.84 -9.96
CA GLU A 26 9.61 -1.69 -9.06
C GLU A 26 9.16 -1.48 -7.62
N GLY A 27 8.16 -0.60 -7.41
CA GLY A 27 7.59 -0.34 -6.10
C GLY A 27 6.94 -1.58 -5.49
N LEU A 28 6.20 -2.36 -6.30
CA LEU A 28 5.54 -3.58 -5.86
C LEU A 28 6.56 -4.64 -5.45
N SER A 29 7.60 -4.88 -6.26
CA SER A 29 8.66 -5.84 -5.92
C SER A 29 9.34 -5.46 -4.61
N LYS A 30 9.77 -4.20 -4.46
CA LYS A 30 10.42 -3.70 -3.23
C LYS A 30 9.50 -3.81 -2.01
N THR A 31 8.20 -3.60 -2.20
CA THR A 31 7.22 -3.74 -1.12
C THR A 31 7.15 -5.19 -0.66
N ILE A 32 7.04 -6.16 -1.59
CA ILE A 32 7.02 -7.59 -1.26
C ILE A 32 8.30 -7.97 -0.50
N ASP A 33 9.46 -7.59 -1.03
CA ASP A 33 10.76 -7.87 -0.40
C ASP A 33 10.83 -7.30 1.02
N TRP A 34 10.31 -6.08 1.22
CA TRP A 34 10.26 -5.47 2.55
C TRP A 34 9.39 -6.28 3.51
N TYR A 35 8.20 -6.73 3.11
CA TYR A 35 7.35 -7.55 3.98
C TYR A 35 8.03 -8.87 4.38
N LEU A 36 8.70 -9.54 3.42
CA LEU A 36 9.42 -10.78 3.68
C LEU A 36 10.60 -10.58 4.64
N GLN A 37 11.27 -9.43 4.56
CA GLN A 37 12.40 -9.11 5.44
C GLN A 37 11.99 -8.61 6.84
N ASN A 38 10.73 -8.22 7.03
CA ASN A 38 10.24 -7.56 8.24
C ASN A 38 9.13 -8.36 8.94
N GLU A 39 9.27 -9.69 9.02
CA GLU A 39 8.27 -10.56 9.64
C GLU A 39 7.96 -10.23 11.11
N GLU A 40 8.97 -9.82 11.89
CA GLU A 40 8.76 -9.47 13.30
C GLU A 40 7.84 -8.24 13.43
N TRP A 41 8.11 -7.21 12.63
CA TRP A 41 7.27 -6.04 12.55
C TRP A 41 5.84 -6.43 12.14
N LEU A 42 5.71 -7.30 11.14
CA LEU A 42 4.41 -7.78 10.66
C LEU A 42 3.64 -8.50 11.78
N LYS A 43 4.29 -9.39 12.53
CA LYS A 43 3.67 -10.13 13.66
C LYS A 43 3.18 -9.17 14.75
N ASN A 44 3.94 -8.11 15.03
CA ASN A 44 3.57 -7.12 16.04
C ASN A 44 2.31 -6.34 15.63
N VAL A 45 2.23 -5.89 14.38
CA VAL A 45 1.09 -5.05 13.90
C VAL A 45 -0.15 -5.86 13.52
N THR A 46 -0.02 -7.16 13.26
CA THR A 46 -1.16 -8.04 12.90
C THR A 46 -1.75 -8.78 14.10
N SER A 47 -1.29 -8.51 15.31
CA SER A 47 -1.76 -9.20 16.52
C SER A 47 -3.13 -8.71 17.02
N GLY A 48 -3.88 -9.62 17.66
CA GLY A 48 -5.09 -9.34 18.46
C GLY A 48 -6.20 -8.59 17.73
N ALA A 49 -6.17 -7.25 17.81
CA ALA A 49 -7.20 -6.37 17.25
C ALA A 49 -7.32 -6.51 15.72
N TYR A 50 -6.20 -6.73 15.02
CA TYR A 50 -6.23 -6.91 13.57
C TYR A 50 -6.93 -8.21 13.16
N GLN A 51 -6.70 -9.31 13.89
CA GLN A 51 -7.37 -10.60 13.63
C GLN A 51 -8.88 -10.52 13.89
N ASN A 52 -9.29 -9.82 14.95
CA ASN A 52 -10.71 -9.62 15.26
C ASN A 52 -11.40 -8.79 14.15
N TYR A 53 -10.79 -7.67 13.75
CA TYR A 53 -11.29 -6.85 12.63
C TYR A 53 -11.41 -7.67 11.34
N TYR A 54 -10.39 -8.47 11.00
CA TYR A 54 -10.40 -9.29 9.79
C TYR A 54 -11.57 -10.29 9.82
N THR A 55 -11.78 -10.93 10.96
CA THR A 55 -12.88 -11.87 11.16
C THR A 55 -14.24 -11.19 10.97
N GLU A 56 -14.47 -10.02 11.60
CA GLU A 56 -15.73 -9.29 11.46
C GLU A 56 -16.03 -8.86 10.02
N GLN A 57 -15.01 -8.40 9.28
CA GLN A 57 -15.22 -7.85 7.93
C GLN A 57 -15.34 -8.92 6.84
N TYR A 58 -14.75 -10.10 7.04
CA TYR A 58 -14.59 -11.09 5.96
C TYR A 58 -15.19 -12.48 6.26
N SER A 59 -15.55 -12.83 7.50
CA SER A 59 -16.00 -14.22 7.81
C SER A 59 -17.40 -14.57 7.30
N ASN A 60 -18.24 -13.57 7.04
CA ASN A 60 -19.62 -13.75 6.54
C ASN A 60 -19.81 -13.12 5.16
N ARG A 61 -18.74 -12.96 4.37
CA ARG A 61 -18.79 -12.51 2.98
C ARG A 61 -18.71 -13.67 2.00
#